data_AF-A0A0G4MI59-F1
#
_entry.id   AF-A0A0G4MI59-F1
#
_cell.length_a   1.000
_cell.length_b   1.000
_cell.length_c   1.000
_cell.angle_alpha   90.00
_cell.angle_beta   90.00
_cell.angle_gamma   90.00
#
_symmetry.space_group_name_H-M   'P 1'
#
loop_
_entity.id
_entity.type
_entity.pdbx_description
1 polymer ?
#
loop_
_entity_poly.entity_id
_entity_poly.type
_entity_poly.pdbx_seq_one_letter_code
_entity_poly.pdbx_strand_id
1 'polypeptide(L)'
;MRPLFKGATLLARPNTTVTANDLSSAQMALARRNLASADVARLTLVEGDMLALDLAPASLDAVVGMYSVIHLPRAEQVQMLGQIAAWLKPGGWLLVNFGTIAVDGLQTDNWLGEGAGWMYWSGWGREGSLEKVREAGFEVVVEETTEDAEDADFLWVLAQKRES
;
A
#
# COMPACT_ATOMS: atom_id res chain seq x y z
N MET A 1 -3.43 19.38 13.30
CA MET A 1 -3.82 18.04 12.79
C MET A 1 -2.68 17.08 13.08
N ARG A 2 -2.87 16.00 13.84
CA ARG A 2 -1.82 14.98 14.00
C ARG A 2 -1.81 14.14 12.72
N PRO A 3 -0.70 14.06 11.96
CA PRO A 3 -0.62 13.11 10.87
C PRO A 3 -0.62 11.71 11.48
N LEU A 4 -1.69 10.96 11.23
CA LEU A 4 -1.79 9.53 11.53
C LEU A 4 -0.88 8.79 10.54
N PHE A 5 0.43 8.84 10.79
CA PHE A 5 1.32 7.87 10.17
C PHE A 5 0.98 6.51 10.80
N LYS A 6 0.17 5.69 10.10
CA LYS A 6 -0.37 4.42 10.62
C LYS A 6 0.75 3.44 11.05
N GLY A 7 1.98 3.62 10.54
CA GLY A 7 3.17 2.87 10.97
C GLY A 7 3.50 3.00 12.47
N ALA A 8 3.16 4.12 13.12
CA ALA A 8 3.38 4.30 14.57
C ALA A 8 2.57 3.30 15.42
N THR A 9 1.37 2.91 14.96
CA THR A 9 0.50 1.96 15.65
C THR A 9 1.03 0.53 15.57
N LEU A 10 1.68 0.15 14.47
CA LEU A 10 2.28 -1.18 14.32
C LEU A 10 3.50 -1.35 15.22
N LEU A 11 4.38 -0.34 15.29
CA LEU A 11 5.57 -0.37 16.15
C LEU A 11 5.24 -0.36 17.66
N ALA A 12 4.06 0.11 18.05
CA ALA A 12 3.59 0.02 19.43
C ALA A 12 3.35 -1.44 19.88
N ARG A 13 3.26 -2.39 18.95
CA ARG A 13 3.25 -3.83 19.26
C ARG A 13 4.70 -4.28 19.49
N PRO A 14 5.04 -4.83 20.67
CA PRO A 14 6.44 -5.07 21.06
C PRO A 14 7.16 -6.10 20.17
N ASN A 15 6.43 -7.02 19.54
CA ASN A 15 6.99 -8.10 18.71
C ASN A 15 6.82 -7.87 17.21
N THR A 16 6.66 -6.60 16.78
CA THR A 16 6.48 -6.26 15.37
C THR A 16 7.69 -5.50 14.87
N THR A 17 8.30 -5.99 13.78
CA THR A 17 9.30 -5.25 13.00
C THR A 17 8.63 -4.66 11.77
N VAL A 18 8.95 -3.41 11.44
CA VAL A 18 8.34 -2.68 10.32
C VAL A 18 9.41 -2.26 9.34
N THR A 19 9.22 -2.61 8.08
CA THR A 19 9.90 -1.99 6.94
C THR A 19 8.90 -1.09 6.24
N ALA A 20 9.16 0.21 6.19
CA ALA A 20 8.29 1.19 5.52
C ALA A 20 9.03 1.78 4.32
N ASN A 21 8.37 1.76 3.16
CA ASN A 21 8.88 2.33 1.92
C ASN A 21 8.01 3.51 1.46
N ASP A 22 8.65 4.54 0.93
CA ASP A 22 7.99 5.67 0.29
C ASP A 22 8.95 6.31 -0.72
N LEU A 23 8.43 6.80 -1.84
CA LEU A 23 9.22 7.51 -2.85
C LEU A 23 9.61 8.93 -2.39
N SER A 24 8.82 9.53 -1.51
CA SER A 24 8.96 10.92 -1.09
C SER A 24 9.95 11.08 0.06
N SER A 25 11.07 11.75 -0.23
CA SER A 25 12.04 12.18 0.80
C SER A 25 11.38 13.00 1.90
N ALA A 26 10.34 13.79 1.56
CA ALA A 26 9.59 14.58 2.54
C ALA A 26 8.77 13.70 3.50
N GLN A 27 8.09 12.66 3.00
CA GLN A 27 7.38 11.68 3.84
C GLN A 27 8.36 10.86 4.69
N MET A 28 9.51 10.47 4.13
CA MET A 28 10.56 9.79 4.90
C MET A 28 11.13 10.66 6.02
N ALA A 29 11.34 11.95 5.77
CA ALA A 29 11.74 12.89 6.82
C ALA A 29 10.65 13.06 7.91
N LEU A 30 9.38 13.11 7.53
CA LEU A 30 8.25 13.14 8.46
C LEU A 30 8.19 11.86 9.31
N ALA A 31 8.33 10.69 8.69
CA ALA A 31 8.33 9.39 9.37
C ALA A 31 9.45 9.34 10.42
N ARG A 32 10.68 9.74 10.06
CA ARG A 32 11.82 9.81 11.01
C ARG A 32 11.53 10.71 12.21
N ARG A 33 10.94 11.89 11.98
CA ARG A 33 10.59 12.82 13.07
C ARG A 33 9.47 12.26 13.97
N ASN A 34 8.42 11.71 13.36
CA ASN A 34 7.25 11.22 14.09
C ASN A 34 7.53 9.93 14.87
N LEU A 35 8.49 9.13 14.41
CA LEU A 35 8.89 7.85 15.01
C LEU A 35 10.20 7.95 15.80
N ALA A 36 10.71 9.16 16.07
CA ALA A 36 11.98 9.37 16.77
C ALA A 36 11.99 8.78 18.19
N SER A 37 10.83 8.64 18.84
CA SER A 37 10.66 8.01 20.15
C SER A 37 10.31 6.52 20.09
N ALA A 38 10.08 5.97 18.88
CA ALA A 38 9.82 4.55 18.70
C ALA A 38 11.12 3.76 18.82
N ASP A 39 10.99 2.45 19.08
CA ASP A 39 12.11 1.53 19.07
C ASP A 39 12.70 1.40 17.65
N VAL A 40 13.71 2.21 17.37
CA VAL A 40 14.37 2.30 16.06
C VAL A 40 15.02 1.00 15.61
N ALA A 41 15.31 0.07 16.55
CA ALA A 41 15.87 -1.23 16.19
C ALA A 41 14.86 -2.12 15.44
N ARG A 42 13.56 -1.84 15.56
CA ARG A 42 12.48 -2.56 14.89
C ARG A 42 11.91 -1.83 13.67
N LEU A 43 12.53 -0.74 13.24
CA LEU A 43 12.08 0.09 12.12
C LEU A 43 13.17 0.20 11.06
N THR A 44 12.85 -0.20 9.83
CA THR A 44 13.65 0.09 8.64
C THR A 44 12.85 1.03 7.74
N LEU A 45 13.46 2.15 7.32
CA LEU A 45 12.89 3.09 6.36
C LEU A 45 13.64 2.99 5.05
N VAL A 46 12.93 2.72 3.96
CA VAL A 46 13.49 2.55 2.61
C VAL A 46 12.92 3.61 1.69
N GLU A 47 13.70 4.63 1.38
CA GLU A 47 13.31 5.65 0.41
C GLU A 47 13.50 5.12 -1.01
N GLY A 48 12.48 5.19 -1.86
CA GLY A 48 12.57 4.78 -3.25
C GLY A 48 11.26 4.24 -3.84
N ASP A 49 11.33 3.87 -5.11
CA ASP A 49 10.22 3.23 -5.83
C ASP A 49 9.90 1.85 -5.24
N MET A 50 8.62 1.61 -4.95
CA MET A 50 8.14 0.35 -4.39
C MET A 50 8.37 -0.84 -5.33
N LEU A 51 8.39 -0.64 -6.65
CA LEU A 51 8.66 -1.70 -7.63
C LEU A 51 10.12 -2.14 -7.65
N ALA A 52 11.02 -1.29 -7.12
CA ALA A 52 12.45 -1.56 -7.03
C ALA A 52 12.85 -2.24 -5.71
N LEU A 53 11.90 -2.50 -4.80
CA LEU A 53 12.15 -3.24 -3.58
C LEU A 53 12.59 -4.68 -3.91
N ASP A 54 13.63 -5.14 -3.24
CA ASP A 54 14.14 -6.51 -3.34
C ASP A 54 14.14 -7.14 -1.94
N LEU A 55 12.97 -7.61 -1.51
CA LEU A 55 12.78 -8.27 -0.23
C LEU A 55 12.90 -9.78 -0.40
N ALA A 56 13.43 -10.45 0.62
CA ALA A 56 13.59 -11.90 0.60
C ALA A 56 12.23 -12.60 0.39
N PRO A 57 12.15 -13.65 -0.45
CA PRO A 57 10.95 -14.45 -0.61
C PRO A 57 10.48 -15.02 0.74
N ALA A 58 9.16 -15.09 0.95
CA ALA A 58 8.54 -15.65 2.16
C ALA A 58 9.13 -15.10 3.48
N SER A 59 9.49 -13.81 3.51
CA SER A 59 10.07 -13.16 4.68
C SER A 59 9.06 -12.35 5.50
N LEU A 60 7.96 -11.91 4.88
CA LEU A 60 6.96 -11.04 5.51
C LEU A 60 5.76 -11.82 6.03
N ASP A 61 5.29 -11.46 7.22
CA ASP A 61 4.03 -11.96 7.78
C ASP A 61 2.81 -11.18 7.25
N ALA A 62 3.00 -9.89 6.94
CA ALA A 62 1.95 -9.03 6.41
C ALA A 62 2.51 -7.88 5.55
N VAL A 63 1.71 -7.40 4.60
CA VAL A 63 1.94 -6.18 3.81
C VAL A 63 0.71 -5.28 3.89
N VAL A 64 0.95 -3.97 4.03
CA VAL A 64 -0.08 -2.94 4.11
C VAL A 64 0.19 -1.87 3.04
N GLY A 65 -0.59 -1.86 1.97
CA GLY A 65 -0.46 -0.96 0.82
C GLY A 65 -1.63 0.00 0.75
N MET A 66 -1.61 1.05 1.57
CA MET A 66 -2.71 1.99 1.69
C MET A 66 -2.47 3.25 0.88
N TYR A 67 -3.40 3.59 -0.02
CA TYR A 67 -3.35 4.77 -0.89
C TYR A 67 -2.04 4.88 -1.69
N SER A 68 -1.48 3.73 -2.09
CA SER A 68 -0.20 3.66 -2.77
C SER A 68 -0.33 2.98 -4.14
N VAL A 69 -0.82 1.75 -4.18
CA VAL A 69 -0.94 0.93 -5.41
C VAL A 69 -1.81 1.60 -6.49
N ILE A 70 -2.80 2.40 -6.09
CA ILE A 70 -3.68 3.19 -6.98
C ILE A 70 -2.96 4.21 -7.86
N HIS A 71 -1.71 4.54 -7.53
CA HIS A 71 -0.87 5.46 -8.30
C HIS A 71 0.07 4.75 -9.28
N LEU A 72 0.07 3.42 -9.32
CA LEU A 72 0.78 2.65 -10.33
C LEU A 72 -0.09 2.46 -11.58
N PRO A 73 0.48 2.49 -12.81
CA PRO A 73 -0.15 1.95 -14.00
C PRO A 73 -0.69 0.53 -13.78
N ARG A 74 -1.78 0.19 -14.47
CA ARG A 74 -2.48 -1.10 -14.31
C ARG A 74 -1.57 -2.33 -14.35
N ALA A 75 -0.63 -2.36 -15.30
CA ALA A 75 0.33 -3.46 -15.42
C ALA A 75 1.28 -3.54 -14.21
N GLU A 76 1.72 -2.38 -13.71
CA GLU A 76 2.58 -2.28 -12.53
C GLU A 76 1.83 -2.63 -11.24
N GLN A 77 0.52 -2.40 -11.15
CA GLN A 77 -0.30 -2.91 -10.04
C GLN A 77 -0.28 -4.45 -9.98
N VAL A 78 -0.40 -5.11 -11.15
CA VAL A 78 -0.32 -6.58 -11.23
C VAL A 78 1.08 -7.07 -10.86
N GLN A 79 2.13 -6.40 -11.35
CA GLN A 79 3.51 -6.70 -10.96
C GLN A 79 3.72 -6.55 -9.45
N MET A 80 3.24 -5.46 -8.86
CA MET A 80 3.35 -5.19 -7.44
C MET A 80 2.63 -6.26 -6.60
N LEU A 81 1.41 -6.66 -6.99
CA LEU A 81 0.70 -7.75 -6.33
C LEU A 81 1.48 -9.08 -6.39
N GLY A 82 2.12 -9.38 -7.53
CA GLY A 82 2.99 -10.55 -7.67
C GLY A 82 4.24 -10.51 -6.78
N GLN A 83 4.91 -9.36 -6.70
CA GLN A 83 6.06 -9.15 -5.81
C GLN A 83 5.65 -9.30 -4.33
N ILE A 84 4.54 -8.67 -3.92
CA ILE A 84 3.98 -8.80 -2.57
C ILE A 84 3.68 -10.27 -2.26
N ALA A 85 3.05 -10.99 -3.19
CA ALA A 85 2.80 -12.42 -3.02
C ALA A 85 4.11 -13.20 -2.83
N ALA A 86 5.18 -12.89 -3.56
CA ALA A 86 6.47 -13.56 -3.41
C ALA A 86 7.11 -13.30 -2.04
N TRP A 87 7.02 -12.07 -1.51
CA TRP A 87 7.60 -11.69 -0.22
C TRP A 87 6.84 -12.25 0.99
N LEU A 88 5.52 -12.42 0.87
CA LEU A 88 4.70 -12.97 1.94
C LEU A 88 4.94 -14.46 2.16
N LYS A 89 4.98 -14.88 3.42
CA LYS A 89 4.92 -16.30 3.81
C LYS A 89 3.58 -16.91 3.35
N PRO A 90 3.51 -18.24 3.10
CA PRO A 90 2.22 -18.93 3.00
C PRO A 90 1.34 -18.59 4.22
N GLY A 91 0.07 -18.25 3.99
CA GLY A 91 -0.84 -17.77 5.05
C GLY A 91 -0.61 -16.32 5.49
N GLY A 92 0.33 -15.59 4.89
CA GLY A 92 0.61 -14.18 5.18
C GLY A 92 -0.50 -13.24 4.69
N TRP A 93 -0.58 -12.05 5.28
CA TRP A 93 -1.70 -11.12 5.09
C TRP A 93 -1.39 -9.95 4.16
N LEU A 94 -2.36 -9.55 3.36
CA LEU A 94 -2.35 -8.33 2.54
C LEU A 94 -3.54 -7.46 2.92
N LEU A 95 -3.28 -6.21 3.31
CA LEU A 95 -4.27 -5.14 3.36
C LEU A 95 -3.94 -4.09 2.31
N VAL A 96 -4.83 -3.86 1.35
CA VAL A 96 -4.62 -2.93 0.24
C VAL A 96 -5.94 -2.26 -0.15
N ASN A 97 -5.88 -1.05 -0.70
CA ASN A 97 -7.06 -0.42 -1.28
C ASN A 97 -6.87 -0.03 -2.75
N PHE A 98 -7.97 -0.05 -3.49
CA PHE A 98 -8.06 0.25 -4.91
C PHE A 98 -9.16 1.29 -5.19
N GLY A 99 -9.11 1.95 -6.34
CA GLY A 99 -10.24 2.74 -6.83
C GLY A 99 -11.41 1.82 -7.25
N THR A 100 -12.65 2.23 -6.97
CA THR A 100 -13.86 1.48 -7.37
C THR A 100 -14.16 1.60 -8.86
N ILE A 101 -13.69 2.68 -9.50
CA ILE A 101 -13.86 2.95 -10.92
C ILE A 101 -12.62 2.51 -11.69
N ALA A 102 -12.84 1.85 -12.83
CA ALA A 102 -11.75 1.47 -13.72
C ALA A 102 -11.21 2.69 -14.48
N VAL A 103 -9.93 2.99 -14.29
CA VAL A 103 -9.22 4.11 -14.94
C VAL A 103 -7.91 3.60 -15.50
N ASP A 104 -7.64 3.88 -16.78
CA ASP A 104 -6.40 3.46 -17.46
C ASP A 104 -5.42 4.62 -17.58
N GLY A 105 -5.02 5.14 -16.42
CA GLY A 105 -4.20 6.33 -16.32
C GLY A 105 -5.02 7.62 -16.46
N LEU A 106 -4.98 8.42 -15.41
CA LEU A 106 -5.55 9.77 -15.37
C LEU A 106 -4.62 10.65 -14.55
N GLN A 107 -4.16 11.74 -15.14
CA GLN A 107 -3.47 12.78 -14.39
C GLN A 107 -4.48 13.85 -13.98
N THR A 108 -4.51 14.18 -12.69
CA THR A 108 -5.26 15.30 -12.14
C THR A 108 -4.27 16.40 -11.75
N ASP A 109 -4.33 17.52 -12.45
CA ASP A 109 -3.53 18.70 -12.12
C ASP A 109 -4.14 19.49 -10.95
N ASN A 110 -3.33 20.36 -10.34
CA ASN A 110 -3.72 21.17 -9.19
C ASN A 110 -4.29 20.33 -8.04
N TRP A 111 -3.72 19.14 -7.83
CA TRP A 111 -4.11 18.24 -6.75
C TRP A 111 -3.93 18.95 -5.39
N LEU A 112 -4.97 18.87 -4.53
CA LEU A 112 -5.09 19.57 -3.24
C LEU A 112 -5.05 21.11 -3.30
N GLY A 113 -5.20 21.71 -4.49
CA GLY A 113 -5.35 23.16 -4.62
C GLY A 113 -4.07 23.98 -4.39
N GLU A 114 -2.90 23.34 -4.33
CA GLU A 114 -1.61 24.00 -4.07
C GLU A 114 -0.88 24.50 -5.34
N GLY A 115 -1.56 24.52 -6.50
CA GLY A 115 -1.13 25.28 -7.68
C GLY A 115 0.04 24.70 -8.49
N ALA A 116 0.72 23.65 -8.03
CA ALA A 116 1.84 23.03 -8.75
C ALA A 116 1.92 21.49 -8.65
N GLY A 117 1.04 20.85 -7.89
CA GLY A 117 1.01 19.39 -7.73
C GLY A 117 0.10 18.71 -8.75
N TRP A 118 0.49 17.53 -9.21
CA TRP A 118 -0.35 16.61 -9.97
C TRP A 118 -0.47 15.28 -9.24
N MET A 119 -1.54 14.54 -9.51
CA MET A 119 -1.73 13.18 -9.03
C MET A 119 -2.06 12.26 -10.19
N TYR A 120 -1.50 11.06 -10.20
CA TYR A 120 -1.79 10.05 -11.21
C TYR A 120 -2.68 8.95 -10.62
N TRP A 121 -3.72 8.57 -11.34
CA TRP A 121 -4.68 7.57 -10.93
C TRP A 121 -4.77 6.46 -11.97
N SER A 122 -4.78 5.23 -11.50
CA SER A 122 -4.98 4.07 -12.35
C SER A 122 -5.62 2.97 -11.51
N GLY A 123 -6.42 2.12 -12.16
CA GLY A 123 -7.08 1.04 -11.47
C GLY A 123 -7.97 0.22 -12.38
N TRP A 124 -8.23 -1.00 -11.92
CA TRP A 124 -9.08 -1.97 -12.62
C TRP A 124 -10.55 -1.86 -12.22
N GLY A 125 -10.89 -0.89 -11.37
CA GLY A 125 -12.20 -0.81 -10.71
C GLY A 125 -12.40 -1.92 -9.70
N ARG A 126 -13.58 -2.00 -9.09
CA ARG A 126 -13.88 -2.97 -8.03
C ARG A 126 -13.60 -4.42 -8.48
N GLU A 127 -14.37 -4.90 -9.45
CA GLU A 127 -14.32 -6.31 -9.87
C GLU A 127 -12.97 -6.70 -10.47
N GLY A 128 -12.39 -5.82 -11.30
CA GLY A 128 -11.08 -6.07 -11.90
C GLY A 128 -9.96 -6.12 -10.86
N SER A 129 -10.00 -5.26 -9.83
CA SER A 129 -8.98 -5.29 -8.77
C SER A 129 -9.08 -6.56 -7.93
N LEU A 130 -10.29 -7.01 -7.60
CA LEU A 130 -10.52 -8.27 -6.90
C LEU A 130 -10.05 -9.48 -7.73
N GLU A 131 -10.28 -9.47 -9.04
CA GLU A 131 -9.74 -10.49 -9.95
C GLU A 131 -8.20 -10.51 -9.91
N LYS A 132 -7.54 -9.35 -10.07
CA LYS A 132 -6.06 -9.30 -10.04
C LYS A 132 -5.47 -9.74 -8.70
N VAL A 133 -6.13 -9.43 -7.57
CA VAL A 133 -5.73 -9.94 -6.25
C VAL A 133 -5.82 -11.47 -6.20
N ARG A 134 -6.91 -12.06 -6.71
CA ARG A 134 -7.08 -13.53 -6.75
C ARG A 134 -6.08 -14.21 -7.68
N GLU A 135 -5.80 -13.63 -8.84
CA GLU A 135 -4.80 -14.10 -9.81
C GLU A 135 -3.38 -14.09 -9.24
N ALA A 136 -3.06 -13.10 -8.40
CA ALA A 136 -1.77 -13.02 -7.71
C ALA A 136 -1.57 -14.07 -6.61
N GLY A 137 -2.54 -14.97 -6.40
CA GLY A 137 -2.43 -16.09 -5.45
C GLY A 137 -3.02 -15.80 -4.07
N PHE A 138 -3.87 -14.78 -3.95
CA PHE A 138 -4.56 -14.48 -2.70
C PHE A 138 -5.98 -15.05 -2.66
N GLU A 139 -6.44 -15.31 -1.45
CA GLU A 139 -7.85 -15.47 -1.09
C GLU A 139 -8.35 -14.17 -0.46
N VAL A 140 -9.42 -13.59 -1.00
CA VAL A 140 -10.03 -12.38 -0.45
C VAL A 140 -10.91 -12.76 0.73
N VAL A 141 -10.58 -12.25 1.91
CA VAL A 141 -11.30 -12.52 3.17
C VAL A 141 -12.32 -11.42 3.48
N VAL A 142 -11.97 -10.16 3.21
CA VAL A 142 -12.86 -9.01 3.35
C VAL A 142 -12.71 -8.13 2.12
N GLU A 143 -13.85 -7.67 1.60
CA GLU A 143 -13.95 -6.61 0.60
C GLU A 143 -15.00 -5.60 1.04
N GLU A 144 -14.62 -4.33 1.16
CA GLU A 144 -15.51 -3.26 1.60
C GLU A 144 -15.31 -2.02 0.74
N THR A 145 -16.40 -1.37 0.33
CA THR A 145 -16.30 -0.04 -0.27
C THR A 145 -16.58 0.99 0.81
N THR A 146 -15.67 1.94 0.95
CA THR A 146 -15.80 3.05 1.90
C THR A 146 -15.76 4.36 1.14
N GLU A 147 -16.73 5.22 1.42
CA GLU A 147 -16.74 6.62 0.98
C GLU A 147 -15.66 7.39 1.77
N ASP A 148 -14.67 7.96 1.08
CA ASP A 148 -13.71 8.87 1.71
C ASP A 148 -14.26 10.32 1.66
N ALA A 149 -13.80 11.16 2.59
CA ALA A 149 -14.33 12.50 2.86
C ALA A 149 -14.16 13.51 1.70
N GLU A 150 -13.53 13.11 0.59
CA GLU A 150 -13.22 13.93 -0.59
C GLU A 150 -13.80 13.32 -1.88
N ASP A 151 -15.02 12.76 -1.81
CA ASP A 151 -15.83 12.30 -2.96
C ASP A 151 -15.23 11.14 -3.79
N ALA A 152 -14.38 10.31 -3.18
CA ALA A 152 -13.83 9.11 -3.83
C ALA A 152 -14.14 7.84 -3.02
N ASP A 153 -14.72 6.86 -3.69
CA ASP A 153 -14.95 5.53 -3.12
C ASP A 153 -13.71 4.66 -3.31
N PHE A 154 -13.24 4.06 -2.21
CA PHE A 154 -12.16 3.08 -2.24
C PHE A 154 -12.68 1.69 -1.90
N LEU A 155 -12.24 0.71 -2.68
CA LEU A 155 -12.35 -0.70 -2.34
C LEU A 155 -11.20 -1.07 -1.40
N TRP A 156 -11.51 -1.42 -0.16
CA TRP A 156 -10.61 -2.02 0.81
C TRP A 156 -10.64 -3.53 0.69
N VAL A 157 -9.46 -4.13 0.62
CA VAL A 157 -9.30 -5.58 0.49
C VAL A 157 -8.37 -6.08 1.59
N LEU A 158 -8.88 -6.99 2.42
CA LEU A 158 -8.08 -7.86 3.26
C LEU A 158 -8.02 -9.24 2.61
N ALA A 159 -6.82 -9.72 2.32
CA ALA A 159 -6.61 -10.99 1.66
C ALA A 159 -5.49 -11.78 2.32
N GLN A 160 -5.54 -13.10 2.19
CA GLN A 160 -4.52 -14.01 2.71
C GLN A 160 -3.84 -14.71 1.55
N LYS A 161 -2.50 -14.81 1.58
CA LYS A 161 -1.75 -15.60 0.60
C LYS A 161 -2.09 -17.07 0.80
N ARG A 162 -2.50 -17.76 -0.26
CA ARG A 162 -2.85 -19.19 -0.20
C ARG A 162 -1.68 -20.01 0.33
N GLU A 163 -2.00 -21.05 1.09
CA GLU A 163 -1.03 -22.08 1.44
C GLU A 163 -0.74 -22.89 0.17
N SER A 164 0.51 -22.89 -0.28
CA SER A 164 0.97 -23.67 -1.44
C SER A 164 2.31 -24.28 -1.12
#